data_AF-A0A0A6D4N6-F1
#
_entry.id   AF-A0A0A6D4N6-F1
#
_cell.length_a   1.000
_cell.length_b   1.000
_cell.length_c   1.000
_cell.angle_alpha   90.00
_cell.angle_beta   90.00
_cell.angle_gamma   90.00
#
_symmetry.space_group_name_H-M   'P 1'
#
loop_
_entity.id
_entity.type
_entity.pdbx_description
1 polymer ?
#
loop_
_entity_poly.entity_id
_entity_poly.type
_entity_poly.pdbx_seq_one_letter_code
_entity_poly.pdbx_strand_id
1 'polypeptide(L)'
;MSLLHDLAAAAGLQPRWQDAGGRAQTVADEALRAILSALGLPADCDAAIRASLATARAARAEPPSFVSADIGARVSVGAGDGPAILTWRTGRRVP
;
A
#
# COMPACT_ATOMS: atom_id res chain seq x y z
N MET A 1 -17.44 10.42 -3.12
CA MET A 1 -16.65 9.27 -3.60
C MET A 1 -17.44 8.01 -3.29
N SER A 2 -17.34 6.96 -4.11
CA SER A 2 -18.02 5.69 -3.86
C SER A 2 -17.13 4.75 -3.06
N LEU A 3 -17.72 3.76 -2.38
CA LEU A 3 -16.98 2.74 -1.61
C LEU A 3 -15.88 2.05 -2.43
N LEU A 4 -16.13 1.80 -3.72
CA LEU A 4 -15.14 1.22 -4.64
C LEU A 4 -13.92 2.13 -4.83
N HIS A 5 -14.14 3.44 -4.97
CA HIS A 5 -13.06 4.41 -5.13
C HIS A 5 -12.27 4.60 -3.84
N ASP A 6 -12.94 4.51 -2.68
CA ASP A 6 -12.27 4.56 -1.38
C ASP A 6 -11.37 3.33 -1.17
N LEU A 7 -11.82 2.14 -1.57
CA LEU A 7 -11.00 0.93 -1.57
C LEU A 7 -9.82 1.04 -2.54
N ALA A 8 -10.05 1.53 -3.76
CA ALA A 8 -8.98 1.76 -4.74
C ALA A 8 -7.90 2.69 -4.17
N ALA A 9 -8.29 3.81 -3.55
CA ALA A 9 -7.36 4.73 -2.91
C ALA A 9 -6.62 4.09 -1.72
N ALA A 10 -7.31 3.30 -0.89
CA ALA A 10 -6.69 2.58 0.22
C ALA A 10 -5.67 1.52 -0.26
N ALA A 11 -5.91 0.92 -1.43
CA ALA A 11 -4.99 -0.01 -2.09
C ALA A 11 -3.84 0.69 -2.84
N GLY A 12 -3.75 2.02 -2.79
CA GLY A 12 -2.71 2.80 -3.49
C GLY A 12 -2.95 2.96 -5.00
N LEU A 13 -4.15 2.67 -5.49
CA LEU A 13 -4.52 2.89 -6.89
C LEU A 13 -4.90 4.35 -7.13
N GLN A 14 -4.69 4.82 -8.36
CA GLN A 14 -5.10 6.14 -8.81
C GLN A 14 -6.21 6.01 -9.89
N PRO A 15 -7.50 6.09 -9.51
CA PRO A 15 -8.61 5.96 -10.46
C PRO A 15 -8.71 7.07 -11.49
N ARG A 16 -8.11 8.25 -11.22
CA ARG A 16 -8.11 9.41 -12.10
C ARG A 16 -6.68 9.79 -12.42
N TRP A 17 -6.33 9.76 -13.69
CA TRP A 17 -4.96 9.95 -14.18
C TRP A 17 -4.96 10.81 -15.44
N GLN A 18 -3.79 11.23 -15.89
CA GLN A 18 -3.63 11.93 -17.16
C GLN A 18 -2.94 11.01 -18.16
N ASP A 19 -3.49 10.90 -19.37
CA ASP A 19 -2.83 10.17 -20.44
C ASP A 19 -1.61 10.92 -21.00
N ALA A 20 -0.88 10.27 -21.91
CA ALA A 20 0.31 10.85 -22.52
C ALA A 20 0.03 12.13 -23.33
N GLY A 21 -1.23 12.39 -23.69
CA GLY A 21 -1.65 13.64 -24.33
C GLY A 21 -2.11 14.71 -23.35
N GLY A 22 -1.96 14.49 -22.03
CA GLY A 22 -2.39 15.41 -20.98
C GLY A 22 -3.90 15.44 -20.74
N ARG A 23 -4.66 14.47 -21.28
CA ARG A 23 -6.12 14.42 -21.08
C ARG A 23 -6.44 13.68 -19.80
N ALA A 24 -7.37 14.22 -19.02
CA ALA A 24 -7.87 13.56 -17.84
C ALA A 24 -8.67 12.29 -18.20
N GLN A 25 -8.31 11.18 -17.57
CA GLN A 25 -8.93 9.88 -17.75
C GLN A 25 -9.45 9.36 -16.40
N THR A 26 -10.49 8.54 -16.44
CA THR A 26 -11.01 7.82 -15.27
C THR A 26 -11.06 6.32 -15.58
N VAL A 27 -10.51 5.51 -14.68
CA VAL A 27 -10.57 4.05 -14.77
C VAL A 27 -12.03 3.62 -14.55
N ALA A 28 -12.55 2.77 -15.45
CA ALA A 28 -13.89 2.22 -15.32
C ALA A 28 -14.03 1.35 -14.05
N ASP A 29 -15.20 1.38 -13.42
CA ASP A 29 -15.49 0.63 -12.20
C ASP A 29 -15.22 -0.88 -12.36
N GLU A 30 -15.55 -1.46 -13.52
CA GLU A 30 -15.28 -2.87 -13.81
C GLU A 30 -13.78 -3.19 -13.80
N ALA A 31 -12.97 -2.33 -14.41
CA ALA A 31 -11.53 -2.48 -14.40
C ALA A 31 -10.96 -2.31 -12.97
N LEU A 32 -11.50 -1.38 -12.18
CA LEU A 32 -11.11 -1.24 -10.77
C LEU A 32 -11.41 -2.52 -9.99
N ARG A 33 -12.59 -3.13 -10.16
CA ARG A 33 -12.96 -4.38 -9.49
C ARG A 33 -12.03 -5.53 -9.90
N ALA A 34 -11.69 -5.64 -11.18
CA ALA A 34 -10.77 -6.65 -11.67
C ALA A 34 -9.35 -6.48 -11.09
N ILE A 35 -8.82 -5.25 -11.09
CA ILE A 35 -7.49 -4.94 -10.51
C ILE A 35 -7.48 -5.23 -9.01
N LEU A 36 -8.49 -4.76 -8.27
CA LEU A 36 -8.60 -5.00 -6.84
C LEU A 36 -8.68 -6.50 -6.51
N SER A 37 -9.46 -7.26 -7.27
CA SER A 37 -9.53 -8.72 -7.14
C SER A 37 -8.16 -9.38 -7.35
N ALA A 38 -7.41 -8.96 -8.37
CA ALA A 38 -6.06 -9.46 -8.64
C ALA A 38 -5.05 -9.11 -7.53
N LEU A 39 -5.28 -8.03 -6.78
CA LEU A 39 -4.50 -7.64 -5.60
C LEU A 39 -4.97 -8.34 -4.31
N GLY A 40 -5.93 -9.28 -4.40
CA GLY A 40 -6.47 -9.98 -3.23
C GLY A 40 -7.46 -9.14 -2.41
N LEU A 41 -8.07 -8.12 -3.01
CA LEU A 41 -9.05 -7.22 -2.40
C LEU A 41 -10.39 -7.33 -3.15
N PRO A 42 -11.19 -8.39 -2.93
CA PRO A 42 -12.48 -8.55 -3.60
C PRO A 42 -13.39 -7.32 -3.44
N ALA A 43 -14.05 -6.93 -4.52
CA ALA A 43 -14.89 -5.74 -4.60
C ALA A 43 -16.14 -5.99 -5.46
N ASP A 44 -16.71 -7.19 -5.42
CA ASP A 44 -17.91 -7.59 -6.17
C ASP A 44 -19.20 -7.00 -5.58
N CYS A 45 -19.25 -6.82 -4.26
CA CYS A 45 -20.37 -6.24 -3.52
C CYS A 45 -19.91 -5.33 -2.39
N ASP A 46 -20.82 -4.52 -1.85
CA ASP A 46 -20.53 -3.58 -0.76
C ASP A 46 -19.98 -4.26 0.51
N ALA A 47 -20.41 -5.49 0.79
CA ALA A 47 -19.90 -6.26 1.93
C ALA A 47 -18.44 -6.65 1.72
N ALA A 48 -18.09 -7.14 0.53
CA ALA A 48 -16.70 -7.46 0.16
C ALA A 48 -15.81 -6.21 0.18
N ILE A 49 -16.31 -5.08 -0.35
CA ILE A 49 -15.56 -3.82 -0.33
C ILE A 49 -15.22 -3.38 1.10
N ARG A 50 -16.17 -3.49 2.05
CA ARG A 50 -15.92 -3.16 3.45
C ARG A 50 -14.89 -4.09 4.10
N ALA A 51 -14.95 -5.39 3.81
CA ALA A 51 -13.97 -6.36 4.29
C ALA A 51 -12.57 -6.06 3.73
N SER A 52 -12.46 -5.85 2.41
CA SER A 52 -11.21 -5.47 1.73
C SER A 52 -10.64 -4.15 2.23
N LEU A 53 -11.48 -3.16 2.56
CA LEU A 53 -11.05 -1.92 3.20
C LEU A 53 -10.42 -2.16 4.57
N ALA A 54 -11.00 -3.06 5.37
CA ALA A 54 -10.43 -3.43 6.67
C ALA A 54 -9.05 -4.10 6.47
N THR A 55 -8.94 -5.02 5.51
CA THR A 55 -7.67 -5.68 5.15
C THR A 55 -6.60 -4.68 4.70
N ALA A 56 -6.92 -3.79 3.75
CA ALA A 56 -5.98 -2.78 3.25
C ALA A 56 -5.51 -1.82 4.35
N ARG A 57 -6.40 -1.43 5.27
CA ARG A 57 -6.05 -0.59 6.42
C ARG A 57 -5.18 -1.32 7.43
N ALA A 58 -5.46 -2.60 7.71
CA ALA A 58 -4.65 -3.42 8.60
C ALA A 58 -3.23 -3.59 8.05
N ALA A 59 -3.08 -3.93 6.76
CA ALA A 59 -1.79 -4.06 6.10
C ALA A 59 -0.96 -2.76 6.17
N ARG A 60 -1.60 -1.60 6.09
CA ARG A 60 -0.93 -0.29 6.21
C ARG A 60 -0.54 0.07 7.64
N ALA A 61 -1.16 -0.54 8.63
CA ALA A 61 -0.82 -0.35 10.04
C ALA A 61 0.32 -1.27 10.51
N GLU A 62 0.65 -2.31 9.74
CA GLU A 62 1.80 -3.18 10.02
C GLU A 62 3.12 -2.42 9.85
N PRO A 63 4.13 -2.72 10.69
CA PRO A 63 5.44 -2.12 10.55
C PRO A 63 6.08 -2.48 9.20
N PRO A 64 6.86 -1.57 8.58
CA PRO A 64 7.45 -1.81 7.27
C PRO A 64 8.45 -2.96 7.32
N SER A 65 8.32 -3.92 6.40
CA SER A 65 9.28 -5.02 6.23
C SER A 65 10.57 -4.58 5.53
N PHE A 66 10.54 -3.44 4.84
CA PHE A 66 11.66 -2.86 4.12
C PHE A 66 11.66 -1.35 4.27
N VAL A 67 12.84 -0.79 4.52
CA VAL A 67 13.04 0.65 4.62
C VAL A 67 14.24 1.05 3.76
N SER A 68 14.06 2.07 2.92
CA SER A 68 15.13 2.74 2.18
C SER A 68 15.32 4.15 2.72
N ALA A 69 16.56 4.64 2.64
CA ALA A 69 16.89 6.00 3.04
C ALA A 69 18.16 6.49 2.35
N ASP A 70 18.33 7.81 2.31
CA ASP A 70 19.54 8.44 1.84
C ASP A 70 20.69 8.31 2.85
N ILE A 71 21.92 8.32 2.35
CA ILE A 71 23.11 8.25 3.19
C ILE A 71 23.14 9.46 4.13
N GLY A 72 23.29 9.20 5.42
CA GLY A 72 23.32 10.24 6.47
C GLY A 72 21.94 10.62 7.01
N ALA A 73 20.85 10.17 6.39
CA ALA A 73 19.51 10.38 6.91
C ALA A 73 19.23 9.45 8.11
N ARG A 74 18.46 9.95 9.09
CA ARG A 74 17.92 9.10 10.16
C ARG A 74 16.80 8.22 9.59
N VAL A 75 16.77 6.96 10.02
CA VAL A 75 15.80 5.96 9.57
C VAL A 75 15.00 5.44 10.76
N SER A 76 13.68 5.41 10.64
CA SER A 76 12.82 4.68 11.58
C SER A 76 12.62 3.27 11.04
N VAL A 77 13.01 2.27 11.82
CA VAL A 77 12.88 0.85 11.42
C VAL A 77 11.50 0.26 11.76
N GLY A 78 10.62 1.03 12.40
CA GLY A 78 9.27 0.58 12.76
C GLY A 78 9.21 -0.62 13.71
N ALA A 79 10.36 -1.07 14.24
CA ALA A 79 10.41 -2.06 15.30
C ALA A 79 9.83 -1.43 16.57
N GLY A 80 8.98 -2.17 17.29
CA GLY A 80 8.47 -1.77 18.60
C GLY A 80 9.60 -1.61 19.62
N ASP A 81 9.25 -1.24 20.85
CA ASP A 81 10.24 -1.06 21.92
C ASP A 81 10.97 -2.38 22.22
N GLY A 82 12.30 -2.37 22.11
CA GLY A 82 13.12 -3.55 22.39
C GLY A 82 14.55 -3.45 21.83
N PRO A 83 15.43 -4.38 22.21
CA PRO A 83 16.77 -4.45 21.64
C PRO A 83 16.70 -4.82 20.16
N ALA A 84 17.48 -4.11 19.33
CA ALA A 84 17.63 -4.39 17.92
C ALA A 84 19.07 -4.83 17.62
N ILE A 85 19.28 -5.50 16.50
CA ILE A 85 20.63 -5.81 15.99
C ILE A 85 20.67 -5.44 14.52
N LEU A 86 21.52 -4.49 14.17
CA LEU A 86 21.84 -4.13 12.79
C LEU A 86 22.90 -5.08 12.24
N THR A 87 22.55 -5.85 11.22
CA THR A 87 23.50 -6.70 10.49
C THR A 87 23.79 -6.09 9.13
N TRP A 88 25.06 -5.76 8.89
CA TRP A 88 25.52 -5.22 7.62
C TRP A 88 25.61 -6.34 6.58
N ARG A 89 25.58 -5.99 5.30
CA ARG A 89 25.80 -6.95 4.19
C ARG A 89 27.10 -7.75 4.34
N THR A 90 28.11 -7.19 5.00
CA THR A 90 29.39 -7.84 5.29
C THR A 90 29.34 -8.86 6.42
N GLY A 91 28.19 -9.03 7.09
CA GLY A 91 28.02 -9.89 8.25
C GLY A 91 28.36 -9.22 9.59
N ARG A 92 28.88 -7.97 9.58
CA ARG A 92 29.14 -7.21 10.80
C ARG A 92 27.81 -6.95 11.54
N ARG A 93 27.79 -7.18 12.86
CA ARG A 93 26.64 -6.93 13.73
C ARG A 93 26.90 -5.72 14.62
N VAL A 94 25.91 -4.85 14.78
CA VAL A 94 25.94 -3.66 15.65
C VAL A 94 24.64 -3.68 16.46
N PRO A 95 24.70 -3.65 17.80
CA PRO A 95 23.50 -3.52 18.63
C PRO A 95 22.86 -2.13 18.50
#